data_AF-A0A2M7X609-F1
#
_entry.id   AF-A0A2M7X609-F1
#
_cell.length_a   1.000
_cell.length_b   1.000
_cell.length_c   1.000
_cell.angle_alpha   90.00
_cell.angle_beta   90.00
_cell.angle_gamma   90.00
#
_symmetry.space_group_name_H-M   'P 1'
#
loop_
_entity.id
_entity.type
_entity.pdbx_description
1 polymer ?
#
loop_
_entity_poly.entity_id
_entity_poly.type
_entity_poly.pdbx_seq_one_letter_code
_entity_poly.pdbx_strand_id
1 'polypeptide(L)'
;MIYAAAAGARGPLAAPQAPPAPAQPAASPTANGPSDPKRTVAAPQPPPTPAAPSLLRGGSSIIRIAPDGEPREVWSSPEAVVYALGFDRDGKLLAGTGEKGGLYRIESEFAHALATRLPADQITALASDASGRVLAATSNVGKVYALGPERAEAGSLESEVVDVERFARFGRLVWSGEGAVEVAVRSGNTVRPGTTWSEWSAPIAAP
;
A
#
# COMPACT_ATOMS: atom_id res chain seq x y z
N MET A 1 3.63 -22.99 14.03
CA MET A 1 3.99 -21.63 13.55
C MET A 1 2.75 -21.07 12.88
N ILE A 2 2.44 -19.79 13.11
CA ILE A 2 1.24 -19.12 12.57
C ILE A 2 1.69 -17.87 11.81
N TYR A 3 0.99 -17.55 10.73
CA TYR A 3 1.15 -16.28 10.03
C TYR A 3 -0.19 -15.56 10.01
N ALA A 4 -0.16 -14.25 10.26
CA ALA A 4 -1.32 -13.39 10.23
C ALA A 4 -1.03 -12.15 9.39
N ALA A 5 -1.98 -11.75 8.56
CA ALA A 5 -1.94 -10.49 7.84
C ALA A 5 -2.88 -9.48 8.53
N ALA A 6 -2.41 -8.26 8.73
CA ALA A 6 -3.20 -7.15 9.24
C ALA A 6 -3.21 -6.02 8.20
N ALA A 7 -4.38 -5.45 7.93
CA ALA A 7 -4.56 -4.34 6.99
C ALA A 7 -5.07 -3.09 7.73
N GLY A 8 -4.47 -1.94 7.45
CA GLY A 8 -4.88 -0.66 8.03
C GLY A 8 -3.72 0.30 8.29
N ALA A 9 -4.04 1.57 8.57
CA ALA A 9 -3.04 2.57 8.93
C ALA A 9 -2.37 2.23 10.27
N ARG A 10 -1.04 2.12 10.30
CA ARG A 10 -0.29 2.34 11.55
C ARG A 10 -0.26 3.85 11.81
N GLY A 11 -1.21 4.33 12.62
CA GLY A 11 -1.26 5.70 13.12
C GLY A 11 -1.95 5.72 14.49
N PRO A 12 -1.74 6.77 15.32
CA PRO A 12 -2.53 6.93 16.52
C PRO A 12 -4.01 6.88 16.14
N LEU A 13 -4.81 6.13 16.90
CA LEU A 13 -6.26 6.18 16.78
C LEU A 13 -6.66 7.65 16.79
N ALA A 14 -7.31 8.11 15.73
CA ALA A 14 -7.91 9.44 15.75
C ALA A 14 -8.81 9.47 17.00
N ALA A 15 -8.55 10.41 17.91
CA ALA A 15 -9.38 10.58 19.09
C ALA A 15 -10.85 10.67 18.66
N PRO A 16 -11.80 10.03 19.37
CA PRO A 16 -13.21 10.15 19.04
C PRO A 16 -13.55 11.62 18.90
N GLN A 17 -14.00 12.03 17.71
CA GLN A 17 -14.47 13.39 17.53
C GLN A 17 -15.65 13.57 18.51
N ALA A 18 -15.51 14.54 19.42
CA ALA A 18 -16.59 14.87 20.33
C ALA A 18 -17.86 15.14 19.50
N PRO A 19 -19.02 14.59 19.88
CA PRO A 19 -20.25 14.85 19.16
C PRO A 19 -20.46 16.37 19.03
N PRO A 20 -20.96 16.85 17.88
CA PRO A 20 -21.22 18.27 17.71
C PRO A 20 -22.11 18.76 18.85
N ALA A 21 -21.69 19.85 19.49
CA ALA A 21 -22.47 20.44 20.58
C ALA A 21 -23.90 20.72 20.08
N PRO A 22 -24.94 20.48 20.91
CA PRO A 22 -26.31 20.76 20.54
C PRO A 22 -26.42 22.21 20.05
N ALA A 23 -27.08 22.43 18.91
CA ALA A 23 -27.37 23.76 18.41
C ALA A 23 -28.11 24.55 19.50
N GLN A 24 -27.49 25.62 20.01
CA GLN A 24 -28.16 26.52 20.93
C GLN A 24 -29.38 27.14 20.21
N PRO A 25 -30.59 27.08 20.78
CA PRO A 25 -31.74 27.74 20.21
C PRO A 25 -31.47 29.24 20.04
N ALA A 26 -31.68 29.74 18.82
CA ALA A 26 -31.61 31.17 18.55
C ALA A 26 -32.61 31.91 19.44
N ALA A 27 -32.13 32.78 20.33
CA ALA A 27 -32.99 33.62 21.13
C ALA A 27 -33.70 34.64 20.23
N SER A 28 -35.03 34.56 20.18
CA SER A 28 -35.89 35.55 19.50
C SER A 28 -35.75 36.93 20.18
N PRO A 29 -35.58 38.04 19.43
CA PRO A 29 -35.42 39.34 20.05
C PRO A 29 -36.79 39.92 20.47
N THR A 30 -37.03 40.05 21.77
CA THR A 30 -38.05 40.94 22.32
C THR A 30 -37.45 42.34 22.52
N ALA A 31 -38.02 43.33 21.83
CA ALA A 31 -37.69 44.74 21.99
C ALA A 31 -38.36 45.31 23.25
N ASN A 32 -37.60 46.04 24.08
CA ASN A 32 -37.95 47.34 24.71
C ASN A 32 -37.05 47.65 25.92
N GLY A 33 -36.26 48.74 25.83
CA GLY A 33 -35.54 49.35 26.96
C GLY A 33 -34.25 50.09 26.53
N PRO A 34 -33.96 51.33 27.00
CA PRO A 34 -32.84 52.12 26.51
C PRO A 34 -31.48 51.74 27.13
N SER A 35 -30.51 51.48 26.24
CA SER A 35 -29.05 51.70 26.29
C SER A 35 -28.25 51.32 27.56
N ASP A 36 -27.49 50.23 27.45
CA ASP A 36 -26.23 49.99 28.17
C ASP A 36 -25.14 49.61 27.14
N PRO A 37 -23.99 50.32 27.04
CA PRO A 37 -23.01 50.08 25.99
C PRO A 37 -22.00 49.02 26.46
N LYS A 38 -22.42 47.75 26.46
CA LYS A 38 -21.47 46.63 26.52
C LYS A 38 -21.92 45.50 25.62
N ARG A 39 -21.95 45.78 24.32
CA ARG A 39 -22.15 44.79 23.26
C ARG A 39 -20.87 43.98 23.10
N THR A 40 -20.76 42.87 23.82
CA THR A 40 -19.73 41.85 23.54
C THR A 40 -20.02 41.27 22.16
N VAL A 41 -19.24 41.65 21.16
CA VAL A 41 -19.33 41.09 19.81
C VAL A 41 -18.79 39.67 19.87
N ALA A 42 -19.66 38.67 19.67
CA ALA A 42 -19.23 37.28 19.52
C ALA A 42 -18.40 37.16 18.22
N ALA A 43 -17.19 36.63 18.32
CA ALA A 43 -16.33 36.38 17.16
C ALA A 43 -17.03 35.41 16.18
N PRO A 44 -16.96 35.63 14.85
CA PRO A 44 -17.54 34.71 13.88
C PRO A 44 -16.84 33.35 13.96
N GLN A 45 -17.60 32.28 14.23
CA GLN A 45 -17.05 30.93 14.17
C GLN A 45 -16.74 30.57 12.71
N PRO A 46 -15.55 30.00 12.43
CA PRO A 46 -15.23 29.51 11.09
C PRO A 46 -16.20 28.37 10.69
N PRO A 47 -16.54 28.25 9.41
CA PRO A 47 -17.45 27.19 8.94
C PRO A 47 -16.89 25.81 9.25
N PRO A 48 -17.74 24.82 9.60
CA PRO A 48 -17.29 23.45 9.82
C PRO A 48 -16.67 22.92 8.53
N THR A 49 -15.40 22.54 8.60
CA THR A 49 -14.70 21.89 7.50
C THR A 49 -15.36 20.53 7.25
N PRO A 50 -15.76 20.19 6.00
CA PRO A 50 -16.26 18.84 5.73
C PRO A 50 -15.17 17.82 6.06
N ALA A 51 -15.50 16.82 6.87
CA ALA A 51 -14.61 15.69 7.09
C ALA A 51 -14.38 14.98 5.73
N ALA A 52 -13.14 14.94 5.28
CA ALA A 52 -12.77 14.16 4.11
C ALA A 52 -13.10 12.67 4.38
N PRO A 53 -13.59 11.91 3.39
CA PRO A 53 -13.82 10.48 3.56
C PRO A 53 -12.50 9.81 3.93
N SER A 54 -12.48 9.05 5.04
CA SER A 54 -11.37 8.18 5.40
C SER A 54 -11.31 7.01 4.42
N LEU A 55 -10.67 7.22 3.28
CA LEU A 55 -10.11 6.10 2.52
C LEU A 55 -9.18 5.37 3.49
N LEU A 56 -9.33 4.06 3.66
CA LEU A 56 -8.32 3.25 4.33
C LEU A 56 -6.97 3.54 3.64
N ARG A 57 -6.18 4.45 4.21
CA ARG A 57 -4.74 4.49 3.98
C ARG A 57 -4.22 3.27 4.69
N GLY A 58 -4.21 2.14 4.02
CA GLY A 58 -4.25 0.87 4.74
C GLY A 58 -3.44 -0.19 4.08
N GLY A 59 -2.15 0.07 3.89
CA GLY A 59 -1.18 -0.98 3.67
C GLY A 59 -1.29 -2.12 4.69
N SER A 60 -0.56 -3.20 4.44
CA SER A 60 -0.61 -4.39 5.26
C SER A 60 0.73 -4.73 5.88
N SER A 61 0.69 -5.44 6.99
CA SER A 61 1.84 -6.17 7.50
C SER A 61 1.51 -7.64 7.69
N ILE A 62 2.53 -8.47 7.58
CA ILE A 62 2.46 -9.90 7.86
C ILE A 62 3.33 -10.18 9.07
N ILE A 63 2.73 -10.78 10.08
CA ILE A 63 3.39 -11.18 11.32
C ILE A 63 3.51 -12.71 11.33
N ARG A 64 4.72 -13.19 11.58
CA ARG A 64 5.00 -14.59 11.94
C ARG A 64 4.97 -14.72 13.46
N ILE A 65 4.23 -15.69 13.96
CA ILE A 65 4.20 -16.05 15.38
C ILE A 65 4.89 -17.40 15.53
N ALA A 66 6.03 -17.38 16.20
CA ALA A 66 6.82 -18.58 16.49
C ALA A 66 6.09 -19.50 17.51
N PRO A 67 6.48 -20.79 17.63
CA PRO A 67 5.83 -21.72 18.57
C PRO A 67 5.87 -21.29 20.04
N ASP A 68 6.84 -20.46 20.43
CA ASP A 68 6.97 -19.83 21.73
C ASP A 68 6.07 -18.59 21.91
N GLY A 69 5.37 -18.18 20.85
CA GLY A 69 4.49 -17.01 20.84
C GLY A 69 5.18 -15.71 20.44
N GLU A 70 6.49 -15.69 20.14
CA GLU A 70 7.21 -14.47 19.76
C GLU A 70 6.70 -13.96 18.40
N PRO A 71 6.11 -12.76 18.33
CA PRO A 71 5.67 -12.17 17.07
C PRO A 71 6.81 -11.43 16.37
N ARG A 72 6.96 -11.65 15.07
CA ARG A 72 7.92 -10.93 14.21
C ARG A 72 7.27 -10.49 12.91
N GLU A 73 7.46 -9.24 12.55
CA GLU A 73 7.06 -8.74 11.23
C GLU A 73 8.01 -9.29 10.17
N VAL A 74 7.45 -9.91 9.12
CA VAL A 74 8.23 -10.52 8.02
C VAL A 74 7.99 -9.84 6.68
N TRP A 75 6.96 -9.00 6.60
CA TRP A 75 6.64 -8.21 5.42
C TRP A 75 5.75 -7.04 5.82
N SER A 76 5.94 -5.91 5.15
CA SER A 76 5.05 -4.76 5.26
C SER A 76 5.02 -3.99 3.95
N SER A 77 3.87 -3.45 3.60
CA SER A 77 3.74 -2.45 2.54
C SER A 77 2.81 -1.34 3.02
N PRO A 78 3.13 -0.06 2.75
CA PRO A 78 2.22 1.04 3.05
C PRO A 78 1.01 1.13 2.10
N GLU A 79 1.08 0.44 0.95
CA GLU A 79 0.10 0.56 -0.14
C GLU A 79 -0.64 -0.76 -0.39
N ALA A 80 0.10 -1.87 -0.39
CA ALA A 80 -0.47 -3.16 -0.74
C ALA A 80 -1.31 -3.74 0.41
N VAL A 81 -2.54 -4.12 0.08
CA VAL A 81 -3.45 -4.84 0.97
C VAL A 81 -3.31 -6.34 0.74
N VAL A 82 -3.04 -7.10 1.81
CA VAL A 82 -2.95 -8.57 1.74
C VAL A 82 -4.33 -9.19 1.96
N TYR A 83 -4.77 -10.03 1.01
CA TYR A 83 -6.06 -10.71 1.05
C TYR A 83 -5.93 -12.22 1.27
N ALA A 84 -4.81 -12.81 0.85
CA ALA A 84 -4.58 -14.24 0.95
C ALA A 84 -3.15 -14.54 1.41
N LEU A 85 -3.02 -15.54 2.26
CA LEU A 85 -1.75 -16.16 2.60
C LEU A 85 -1.77 -17.62 2.14
N GLY A 86 -0.62 -18.11 1.70
CA GLY A 86 -0.42 -19.51 1.32
C GLY A 86 1.05 -19.88 1.45
N PHE A 87 1.40 -21.12 1.08
CA PHE A 87 2.78 -21.57 1.06
C PHE A 87 3.09 -22.21 -0.28
N ASP A 88 4.28 -21.97 -0.81
CA ASP A 88 4.78 -22.73 -1.95
C ASP A 88 5.25 -24.14 -1.52
N ARG A 89 5.71 -24.94 -2.49
CA ARG A 89 6.25 -26.29 -2.24
C ARG A 89 7.51 -26.32 -1.36
N ASP A 90 8.24 -25.20 -1.30
CA ASP A 90 9.47 -25.08 -0.52
C ASP A 90 9.18 -24.60 0.91
N GLY A 91 7.89 -24.44 1.26
CA GLY A 91 7.44 -23.94 2.55
C GLY A 91 7.66 -22.44 2.74
N LYS A 92 7.91 -21.68 1.66
CA LYS A 92 7.99 -20.22 1.71
C LYS A 92 6.59 -19.63 1.70
N LEU A 93 6.41 -18.58 2.49
CA LEU A 93 5.13 -17.89 2.59
C LEU A 93 4.88 -17.10 1.31
N LEU A 94 3.65 -17.21 0.81
CA LEU A 94 3.11 -16.42 -0.28
C LEU A 94 2.05 -15.46 0.24
N ALA A 95 2.02 -14.25 -0.32
CA ALA A 95 1.01 -13.24 -0.02
C ALA A 95 0.36 -12.74 -1.31
N GLY A 96 -0.95 -12.95 -1.43
CA GLY A 96 -1.77 -12.39 -2.50
C GLY A 96 -2.32 -11.04 -2.11
N THR A 97 -2.12 -10.02 -2.96
CA THR A 97 -2.51 -8.63 -2.67
C THR A 97 -3.57 -8.09 -3.63
N GLY A 98 -4.16 -6.96 -3.24
CA GLY A 98 -5.16 -6.21 -4.02
C GLY A 98 -4.63 -5.10 -4.93
N GLU A 99 -3.32 -4.89 -4.94
CA GLU A 99 -2.71 -3.84 -5.74
C GLU A 99 -2.20 -4.44 -7.06
N LYS A 100 -3.08 -4.49 -8.08
CA LYS A 100 -2.80 -5.09 -9.40
C LYS A 100 -2.44 -6.58 -9.31
N GLY A 101 -3.10 -7.33 -8.42
CA GLY A 101 -2.97 -8.78 -8.32
C GLY A 101 -1.54 -9.23 -8.03
N GLY A 102 -0.85 -8.54 -7.13
CA GLY A 102 0.53 -8.87 -6.75
C GLY A 102 0.60 -10.16 -5.94
N LEU A 103 1.45 -11.09 -6.38
CA LEU A 103 1.83 -12.27 -5.61
C LEU A 103 3.25 -12.10 -5.09
N TYR A 104 3.40 -11.94 -3.78
CA TYR A 104 4.69 -11.81 -3.12
C TYR A 104 5.13 -13.16 -2.55
N ARG A 105 6.43 -13.45 -2.63
CA ARG A 105 7.09 -14.55 -1.95
C ARG A 105 8.01 -14.01 -0.86
N ILE A 106 7.81 -14.46 0.36
CA ILE A 106 8.58 -14.03 1.53
C ILE A 106 9.69 -15.08 1.75
N GLU A 107 10.93 -14.69 1.47
CA GLU A 107 12.11 -15.57 1.55
C GLU A 107 12.61 -15.71 2.99
N SER A 108 12.58 -14.60 3.74
CA SER A 108 12.99 -14.48 5.13
C SER A 108 12.31 -13.28 5.80
N GLU A 109 12.63 -13.04 7.08
CA GLU A 109 12.16 -11.86 7.82
C GLU A 109 12.59 -10.52 7.18
N PHE A 110 13.66 -10.54 6.38
CA PHE A 110 14.28 -9.34 5.80
C PHE A 110 14.25 -9.32 4.28
N ALA A 111 13.76 -10.38 3.64
CA ALA A 111 13.81 -10.53 2.18
C ALA A 111 12.49 -11.07 1.65
N HIS A 112 11.95 -10.38 0.68
CA HIS A 112 10.76 -10.76 -0.06
C HIS A 112 10.88 -10.28 -1.51
N ALA A 113 10.15 -10.92 -2.41
CA ALA A 113 10.11 -10.56 -3.82
C ALA A 113 8.67 -10.57 -4.32
N LEU A 114 8.38 -9.68 -5.26
CA LEU A 114 7.18 -9.80 -6.10
C LEU A 114 7.44 -10.93 -7.10
N ALA A 115 6.79 -12.07 -6.91
CA ALA A 115 6.94 -13.24 -7.77
C ALA A 115 6.28 -13.01 -9.13
N THR A 116 5.08 -12.44 -9.14
CA THR A 116 4.39 -12.02 -10.37
C THR A 116 3.25 -11.06 -10.08
N ARG A 117 2.72 -10.43 -11.13
CA ARG A 117 1.43 -9.74 -11.12
C ARG A 117 0.45 -10.49 -12.00
N LEU A 118 -0.67 -10.89 -11.44
CA LEU A 118 -1.76 -11.48 -12.20
C LEU A 118 -2.60 -10.35 -12.83
N PRO A 119 -3.17 -10.56 -14.03
CA PRO A 119 -4.05 -9.59 -14.66
C PRO A 119 -5.43 -9.60 -14.00
N ALA A 120 -5.46 -9.15 -12.75
CA ALA A 120 -6.61 -9.02 -11.88
C ALA A 120 -6.31 -7.96 -10.80
N ASP A 121 -7.34 -7.45 -10.14
CA ASP A 121 -7.14 -6.47 -9.08
C ASP A 121 -6.70 -7.15 -7.79
N GLN A 122 -7.36 -8.25 -7.41
CA GLN A 122 -7.16 -8.88 -6.12
C GLN A 122 -6.91 -10.37 -6.25
N ILE A 123 -5.93 -10.88 -5.49
CA ILE A 123 -5.75 -12.31 -5.22
C ILE A 123 -6.37 -12.62 -3.85
N THR A 124 -7.50 -13.33 -3.83
CA THR A 124 -8.30 -13.54 -2.61
C THR A 124 -8.18 -14.93 -2.01
N ALA A 125 -7.60 -15.89 -2.74
CA ALA A 125 -7.24 -17.18 -2.18
C ALA A 125 -5.99 -17.75 -2.86
N LEU A 126 -5.21 -18.49 -2.09
CA LEU A 126 -4.03 -19.22 -2.53
C LEU A 126 -4.13 -20.67 -2.06
N ALA A 127 -3.79 -21.61 -2.93
CA ALA A 127 -3.65 -23.02 -2.59
C ALA A 127 -2.48 -23.60 -3.37
N SER A 128 -1.76 -24.55 -2.79
CA SER A 128 -0.70 -25.27 -3.50
C SER A 128 -1.09 -26.71 -3.70
N ASP A 129 -0.75 -27.27 -4.86
CA ASP A 129 -1.00 -28.68 -5.15
C ASP A 129 0.25 -29.55 -4.92
N ALA A 130 0.08 -30.88 -4.96
CA ALA A 130 1.17 -31.83 -4.75
C ALA A 130 2.25 -31.79 -5.84
N SER A 131 1.97 -31.18 -6.99
CA SER A 131 2.96 -30.95 -8.05
C SER A 131 3.80 -29.68 -7.83
N GLY A 132 3.49 -28.92 -6.77
CA GLY A 132 4.16 -27.68 -6.43
C GLY A 132 3.66 -26.47 -7.23
N ARG A 133 2.52 -26.59 -7.91
CA ARG A 133 1.86 -25.43 -8.52
C ARG A 133 1.10 -24.65 -7.47
N VAL A 134 1.07 -23.34 -7.64
CA VAL A 134 0.25 -22.43 -6.83
C VAL A 134 -0.98 -22.06 -7.63
N LEU A 135 -2.16 -22.32 -7.08
CA LEU A 135 -3.45 -21.86 -7.56
C LEU A 135 -3.79 -20.53 -6.89
N ALA A 136 -4.08 -19.52 -7.69
CA ALA A 136 -4.48 -18.20 -7.22
C ALA A 136 -5.89 -17.87 -7.72
N ALA A 137 -6.83 -17.71 -6.79
CA ALA A 137 -8.18 -17.24 -7.10
C ALA A 137 -8.21 -15.71 -7.03
N THR A 138 -8.83 -15.09 -8.02
CA THR A 138 -8.90 -13.62 -8.12
C THR A 138 -10.31 -13.08 -7.95
N SER A 139 -10.41 -11.81 -7.55
CA SER A 139 -11.67 -11.06 -7.41
C SER A 139 -11.66 -9.78 -8.25
N ASN A 140 -12.83 -9.11 -8.34
CA ASN A 140 -13.28 -8.19 -9.38
C ASN A 140 -13.45 -8.87 -10.76
N VAL A 141 -12.43 -9.61 -11.19
CA VAL A 141 -12.53 -10.59 -12.28
C VAL A 141 -12.28 -11.98 -11.70
N GLY A 142 -13.33 -12.79 -11.60
CA GLY A 142 -13.27 -14.14 -11.05
C GLY A 142 -12.55 -15.11 -11.99
N LYS A 143 -11.28 -15.38 -11.71
CA LYS A 143 -10.45 -16.35 -12.43
C LYS A 143 -9.63 -17.17 -11.44
N VAL A 144 -9.20 -18.35 -11.89
CA VAL A 144 -8.18 -19.15 -11.20
C VAL A 144 -6.97 -19.23 -12.12
N TYR A 145 -5.83 -18.77 -11.62
CA TYR A 145 -4.55 -18.90 -12.29
C TYR A 145 -3.77 -20.06 -11.67
N ALA A 146 -3.07 -20.82 -12.50
CA ALA A 146 -2.13 -21.85 -12.04
C ALA A 146 -0.70 -21.38 -12.37
N LEU A 147 0.12 -21.24 -11.33
CA LEU A 147 1.51 -20.84 -11.45
C LEU A 147 2.39 -22.07 -11.24
N GLY A 148 3.28 -22.31 -12.20
CA GLY A 148 4.26 -23.38 -12.11
C GLY A 148 5.34 -23.12 -11.06
N PRO A 149 6.00 -24.18 -10.57
CA PRO A 149 7.13 -24.06 -9.64
C PRO A 149 8.42 -23.54 -10.28
N GLU A 150 8.44 -23.37 -11.60
CA GLU A 150 9.63 -23.05 -12.36
C GLU A 150 9.86 -21.54 -12.44
N ARG A 151 11.14 -21.15 -12.52
CA ARG A 151 11.54 -19.77 -12.72
C ARG A 151 11.29 -19.40 -14.19
N ALA A 152 10.70 -18.24 -14.43
CA ALA A 152 10.60 -17.70 -15.78
C ALA A 152 12.01 -17.48 -16.36
N GLU A 153 12.20 -17.79 -17.65
CA GLU A 153 13.47 -17.60 -18.36
C GLU A 153 13.87 -16.12 -18.46
N ALA A 154 12.88 -15.23 -18.51
CA ALA A 154 13.05 -13.79 -18.56
C ALA A 154 11.93 -13.09 -17.78
N GLY A 155 12.18 -11.84 -17.38
CA GLY A 155 11.21 -10.99 -16.71
C GLY A 155 11.61 -9.53 -16.77
N SER A 156 10.66 -8.65 -16.52
CA SER A 156 10.88 -7.21 -16.40
C SER A 156 10.22 -6.68 -15.14
N LEU A 157 10.84 -5.67 -14.55
CA LEU A 157 10.33 -4.94 -13.41
C LEU A 157 10.49 -3.46 -13.70
N GLU A 158 9.38 -2.73 -13.78
CA GLU A 158 9.39 -1.27 -13.67
C GLU A 158 9.16 -0.92 -12.20
N SER A 159 10.06 -0.13 -11.63
CA SER A 159 9.90 0.36 -10.27
C SER A 159 8.76 1.38 -10.20
N GLU A 160 8.23 1.59 -9.00
CA GLU A 160 7.40 2.77 -8.76
C GLU A 160 8.23 4.06 -8.96
N VAL A 161 7.53 5.16 -9.21
CA VAL A 161 8.16 6.47 -9.37
C VAL A 161 8.64 6.96 -8.03
N VAL A 162 9.94 7.24 -7.93
CA VAL A 162 10.55 7.84 -6.74
C VAL A 162 10.49 9.35 -6.88
N ASP A 163 9.64 9.99 -6.07
CA ASP A 163 9.64 11.45 -5.90
C ASP A 163 10.64 11.85 -4.81
N VAL A 164 11.57 12.73 -5.17
CA VAL A 164 12.63 13.25 -4.31
C VAL A 164 12.30 14.62 -3.71
N GLU A 165 11.11 15.16 -3.98
CA GLU A 165 10.58 16.47 -3.56
C GLU A 165 11.40 17.70 -3.99
N ARG A 166 12.66 17.51 -4.38
CA ARG A 166 13.64 18.53 -4.74
C ARG A 166 14.48 18.04 -5.92
N PHE A 167 15.19 18.95 -6.56
CA PHE A 167 16.21 18.57 -7.54
C PHE A 167 17.27 17.68 -6.87
N ALA A 168 17.37 16.44 -7.33
CA ALA A 168 18.34 15.46 -6.87
C ALA A 168 19.15 14.90 -8.05
N ARG A 169 20.39 14.50 -7.78
CA ARG A 169 21.23 13.77 -8.72
C ARG A 169 21.50 12.39 -8.15
N PHE A 170 21.01 11.37 -8.83
CA PHE A 170 21.37 9.99 -8.52
C PHE A 170 22.78 9.71 -9.03
N GLY A 171 23.61 9.10 -8.18
CA GLY A 171 25.03 8.89 -8.46
C GLY A 171 25.31 7.54 -9.11
N ARG A 172 25.19 6.47 -8.31
CA ARG A 172 25.59 5.11 -8.70
C ARG A 172 24.39 4.19 -8.60
N LEU A 173 24.14 3.45 -9.68
CA LEU A 173 23.24 2.32 -9.70
C LEU A 173 24.03 1.07 -9.29
N VAL A 174 23.47 0.24 -8.42
CA VAL A 174 24.08 -1.03 -7.99
C VAL A 174 23.00 -2.09 -7.99
N TRP A 175 23.31 -3.28 -8.48
CA TRP A 175 22.43 -4.44 -8.38
C TRP A 175 23.22 -5.72 -8.18
N SER A 176 22.51 -6.75 -7.74
CA SER A 176 23.02 -8.11 -7.58
C SER A 176 21.95 -9.09 -8.06
N GLY A 177 22.35 -10.12 -8.78
CA GLY A 177 21.44 -11.15 -9.26
C GLY A 177 22.16 -12.19 -10.07
N GLU A 178 21.43 -13.25 -10.41
CA GLU A 178 21.90 -14.31 -11.30
C GLU A 178 21.30 -14.10 -12.70
N GLY A 179 22.12 -14.35 -13.73
CA GLY A 179 21.74 -14.17 -15.13
C GLY A 179 22.13 -12.82 -15.71
N ALA A 180 21.71 -12.57 -16.95
CA ALA A 180 21.88 -11.28 -17.62
C ALA A 180 20.83 -10.29 -17.08
N VAL A 181 21.30 -9.21 -16.46
CA VAL A 181 20.45 -8.14 -15.93
C VAL A 181 20.79 -6.86 -16.66
N GLU A 182 19.77 -6.22 -17.22
CA GLU A 182 19.87 -4.90 -17.82
C GLU A 182 18.97 -3.94 -17.08
N VAL A 183 19.49 -2.74 -16.80
CA VAL A 183 18.72 -1.66 -16.16
C VAL A 183 18.72 -0.45 -17.07
N ALA A 184 17.53 0.12 -17.28
CA ALA A 184 17.36 1.42 -17.89
C ALA A 184 16.70 2.37 -16.89
N VAL A 185 17.03 3.65 -17.00
CA VAL A 185 16.48 4.70 -16.16
C VAL A 185 15.84 5.80 -17.01
N ARG A 186 14.82 6.44 -16.47
CA ARG A 186 14.24 7.66 -17.02
C ARG A 186 13.75 8.56 -15.90
N SER A 187 13.54 9.82 -16.21
CA SER A 187 13.08 10.82 -15.24
C SER A 187 12.11 11.80 -15.86
N GLY A 188 11.30 12.45 -15.03
CA GLY A 188 10.41 13.52 -15.45
C GLY A 188 9.95 14.36 -14.27
N ASN A 189 9.22 15.44 -14.56
CA ASN A 189 8.76 16.40 -13.55
C ASN A 189 7.34 16.09 -13.03
N THR A 190 6.81 14.90 -13.31
CA THR A 190 5.43 14.52 -12.96
C THR A 190 5.43 13.16 -12.29
N VAL A 191 4.59 12.96 -11.28
CA VAL A 191 4.46 11.66 -10.58
C VAL A 191 3.97 10.54 -11.50
N ARG A 192 3.17 10.87 -12.52
CA ARG A 192 2.75 9.91 -13.55
C ARG A 192 3.67 10.04 -14.77
N PRO A 193 4.30 8.94 -15.21
CA PRO A 193 5.06 8.94 -16.45
C PRO A 193 4.20 9.32 -17.65
N GLY A 194 4.76 10.11 -18.56
CA GLY A 194 4.06 10.63 -19.73
C GLY A 194 5.01 11.28 -20.72
N THR A 195 4.47 12.11 -21.61
CA THR A 195 5.24 12.76 -22.69
C THR A 195 6.28 13.78 -22.20
N THR A 196 6.20 14.21 -20.95
CA THR A 196 7.14 15.13 -20.30
C THR A 196 8.35 14.43 -19.68
N TRP A 197 8.34 13.10 -19.65
CA TRP A 197 9.46 12.31 -19.17
C TRP A 197 10.49 12.11 -20.28
N SER A 198 11.74 11.87 -19.89
CA SER A 198 12.76 11.44 -20.84
C SER A 198 12.40 10.08 -21.43
N GLU A 199 12.96 9.80 -22.61
CA GLU A 199 13.14 8.44 -23.08
C GLU A 199 13.92 7.62 -22.06
N TRP A 200 13.80 6.29 -22.15
CA TRP A 200 14.66 5.39 -21.40
C TRP A 200 16.12 5.56 -21.80
N SER A 201 17.02 5.50 -20.83
CA SER A 201 18.46 5.43 -21.10
C SER A 201 18.80 4.19 -21.93
N ALA A 202 20.00 4.17 -22.51
CA ALA A 202 20.57 2.93 -22.99
C ALA A 202 20.63 1.88 -21.84
N PRO A 203 20.39 0.60 -22.13
CA PRO A 203 20.50 -0.46 -21.13
C PRO A 203 21.89 -0.53 -20.51
N ILE A 204 21.95 -0.63 -19.19
CA ILE A 204 23.18 -0.77 -18.40
C ILE A 204 23.25 -2.22 -17.92
N ALA A 205 24.27 -2.95 -18.35
CA ALA A 205 24.45 -4.38 -18.05
C ALA A 205 25.54 -4.67 -17.00
N ALA A 206 26.29 -3.66 -16.54
CA ALA A 206 27.36 -3.80 -15.55
C ALA A 206 27.06 -3.01 -14.24
N PRO A 207 27.11 -3.67 -13.06
CA PRO A 207 26.72 -3.10 -11.76
C PRO A 207 27.72 -2.12 -11.12
#